data_AF-A0A852DPA4-F1
#
_entry.id   AF-A0A852DPA4-F1
#
_cell.length_a   1.000
_cell.length_b   1.000
_cell.length_c   1.000
_cell.angle_alpha   90.00
_cell.angle_beta   90.00
_cell.angle_gamma   90.00
#
_symmetry.space_group_name_H-M   'P 1'
#
loop_
_entity.id
_entity.type
_entity.pdbx_description
1 polymer ?
#
loop_
_entity_poly.entity_id
_entity_poly.type
_entity_poly.pdbx_seq_one_letter_code
_entity_poly.pdbx_strand_id
1 'polypeptide(L)'
;PLPCQVLIIGGGDGGVLREVVKHPTVESVVQCEIDEDVIQVSKKYLPGMAVGYSSAKLTLHVGDGFEFMKQNQEAFDVIITDSSDPMGPAESLFKESYYQLMKTALREDGILCCQGE
;
A
#
# COMPACT_ATOMS: atom_id res chain seq x y z
N PRO A 1 -20.01 7.16 -1.01
CA PRO A 1 -18.67 7.20 -1.64
C PRO A 1 -18.35 5.80 -2.21
N LEU A 2 -17.56 5.71 -3.29
CA LEU A 2 -17.26 4.47 -4.03
C LEU A 2 -15.76 4.41 -4.35
N PRO A 3 -14.89 3.98 -3.42
CA PRO A 3 -13.46 3.87 -3.70
C PRO A 3 -13.19 2.70 -4.65
N CYS A 4 -12.48 2.98 -5.74
CA CYS A 4 -12.18 2.06 -6.84
C CYS A 4 -10.68 1.74 -6.93
N GLN A 5 -9.82 2.75 -6.74
CA GLN A 5 -8.36 2.67 -6.85
C GLN A 5 -7.70 2.82 -5.48
N VAL A 6 -7.05 1.76 -5.00
CA VAL A 6 -6.37 1.75 -3.69
C VAL A 6 -4.87 1.51 -3.88
N LEU A 7 -4.06 2.29 -3.17
CA LEU A 7 -2.62 2.04 -3.02
C LEU A 7 -2.31 1.57 -1.61
N ILE A 8 -1.48 0.54 -1.50
CA ILE A 8 -0.88 0.06 -0.26
C ILE A 8 0.63 0.24 -0.38
N ILE A 9 1.24 1.00 0.53
CA ILE A 9 2.69 1.08 0.70
C ILE A 9 3.06 0.19 1.89
N GLY A 10 3.98 -0.76 1.67
CA GLY A 10 4.33 -1.81 2.63
C GLY A 10 3.32 -2.96 2.65
N GLY A 11 3.00 -3.46 3.85
CA GLY A 11 2.03 -4.53 4.07
C GLY A 11 2.46 -5.90 3.51
N GLY A 12 3.76 -6.21 3.53
CA GLY A 12 4.35 -7.42 2.94
C GLY A 12 3.79 -8.76 3.40
N ASP A 13 3.01 -8.83 4.49
CA ASP A 13 2.31 -10.06 4.88
C ASP A 13 1.03 -10.35 4.07
N GLY A 14 0.50 -9.32 3.38
CA GLY A 14 -0.70 -9.40 2.54
C GLY A 14 -2.03 -9.26 3.30
N GLY A 15 -2.02 -9.06 4.60
CA GLY A 15 -3.20 -8.92 5.46
C GLY A 15 -4.04 -7.68 5.12
N VAL A 16 -3.41 -6.51 4.94
CA VAL A 16 -4.11 -5.29 4.50
C VAL A 16 -4.73 -5.50 3.12
N LEU A 17 -3.98 -6.09 2.18
CA LEU A 17 -4.48 -6.41 0.85
C LEU A 17 -5.71 -7.34 0.92
N ARG A 18 -5.66 -8.39 1.76
CA ARG A 18 -6.79 -9.30 1.99
C ARG A 18 -8.05 -8.55 2.45
N GLU A 19 -7.93 -7.52 3.29
CA GLU A 19 -9.07 -6.74 3.74
C GLU A 19 -9.59 -5.81 2.65
N VAL A 20 -8.70 -5.08 1.97
CA VAL A 20 -9.07 -4.13 0.91
C VAL A 20 -9.86 -4.81 -0.21
N VAL A 21 -9.44 -6.00 -0.66
CA VAL A 21 -10.08 -6.67 -1.80
C VAL A 21 -11.48 -7.20 -1.52
N LYS A 22 -11.91 -7.27 -0.24
CA LYS A 22 -13.29 -7.63 0.15
C LYS A 22 -14.31 -6.57 -0.25
N HIS A 23 -13.87 -5.32 -0.44
CA HIS A 23 -14.76 -4.24 -0.84
C HIS A 23 -15.17 -4.42 -2.32
N PRO A 24 -16.47 -4.54 -2.64
CA PRO A 24 -16.93 -4.81 -4.00
C PRO A 24 -16.68 -3.65 -4.95
N THR A 25 -16.59 -2.42 -4.44
CA THR A 25 -16.33 -1.21 -5.24
C THR A 25 -14.88 -1.07 -5.63
N VAL A 26 -13.95 -1.71 -4.91
CA VAL A 26 -12.53 -1.68 -5.24
C VAL A 26 -12.31 -2.51 -6.49
N GLU A 27 -11.79 -1.87 -7.53
CA GLU A 27 -11.52 -2.46 -8.84
C GLU A 27 -10.04 -2.80 -9.00
N SER A 28 -9.15 -1.94 -8.51
CA SER A 28 -7.69 -2.15 -8.54
C SER A 28 -7.05 -1.83 -7.19
N VAL A 29 -6.10 -2.67 -6.81
CA VAL A 29 -5.21 -2.46 -5.68
C VAL A 29 -3.78 -2.53 -6.16
N VAL A 30 -3.04 -1.45 -5.97
CA VAL A 30 -1.59 -1.45 -6.15
C VAL A 30 -0.95 -1.66 -4.79
N GLN A 31 -0.02 -2.61 -4.68
CA GLN A 31 0.80 -2.77 -3.48
C GLN A 31 2.27 -2.56 -3.83
N CYS A 32 2.96 -1.67 -3.13
CA CYS A 32 4.41 -1.46 -3.26
C CYS A 32 5.09 -1.91 -1.97
N GLU A 33 5.85 -3.00 -2.05
CA GLU A 33 6.62 -3.56 -0.93
C GLU A 33 8.10 -3.50 -1.28
N ILE A 34 8.94 -3.05 -0.35
CA ILE A 34 10.37 -2.85 -0.61
C ILE A 34 11.16 -4.16 -0.62
N ASP A 35 10.71 -5.15 0.17
CA ASP A 35 11.43 -6.40 0.40
C ASP A 35 10.64 -7.61 -0.14
N GLU A 36 11.12 -8.17 -1.25
CA GLU A 36 10.52 -9.37 -1.85
C GLU A 36 10.60 -10.58 -0.89
N ASP A 37 11.62 -10.69 -0.06
CA ASP A 37 11.78 -11.83 0.84
C ASP A 37 10.64 -11.84 1.88
N VAL A 38 10.20 -10.67 2.35
CA VAL A 38 9.03 -10.53 3.25
C VAL A 38 7.78 -11.12 2.59
N ILE A 39 7.56 -10.84 1.30
CA ILE A 39 6.42 -11.38 0.54
C ILE A 39 6.52 -12.91 0.45
N GLN A 40 7.71 -13.44 0.12
CA GLN A 40 7.90 -14.88 -0.05
C GLN A 40 7.75 -15.65 1.25
N VAL A 41 8.33 -15.16 2.35
CA VAL A 41 8.19 -15.81 3.66
C VAL A 41 6.75 -15.72 4.17
N SER A 42 6.05 -14.62 3.89
CA SER A 42 4.64 -14.47 4.27
C SER A 42 3.74 -15.42 3.50
N LYS A 43 3.95 -15.58 2.19
CA LYS A 43 3.25 -16.61 1.40
C LYS A 43 3.48 -18.03 1.93
N LYS A 44 4.70 -18.31 2.41
CA LYS A 44 5.07 -19.64 2.91
C LYS A 44 4.55 -19.93 4.32
N TYR A 45 4.67 -18.98 5.24
CA TYR A 45 4.44 -19.19 6.66
C TYR A 45 3.17 -18.52 7.21
N LEU A 46 2.61 -17.53 6.50
CA LEU A 46 1.40 -16.79 6.88
C LEU A 46 0.30 -16.90 5.80
N PRO A 47 -0.10 -18.11 5.35
CA PRO A 47 -1.02 -18.28 4.22
C PRO A 47 -2.39 -17.60 4.43
N GLY A 48 -2.85 -17.47 5.67
CA GLY A 48 -4.10 -16.76 6.00
C GLY A 48 -4.04 -15.25 5.85
N MET A 49 -2.85 -14.65 5.94
CA MET A 49 -2.62 -13.23 5.62
C MET A 49 -2.38 -13.08 4.11
N ALA A 50 -1.45 -13.88 3.59
CA ALA A 50 -0.97 -13.80 2.22
C ALA A 50 -1.99 -14.21 1.15
N VAL A 51 -3.18 -14.71 1.53
CA VAL A 51 -4.27 -15.02 0.59
C VAL A 51 -4.66 -13.82 -0.28
N GLY A 52 -4.45 -12.59 0.21
CA GLY A 52 -4.67 -11.35 -0.55
C GLY A 52 -3.86 -11.31 -1.85
N TYR A 53 -2.65 -11.87 -1.88
CA TYR A 53 -1.77 -11.87 -3.07
C TYR A 53 -2.33 -12.65 -4.27
N SER A 54 -3.36 -13.47 -4.06
CA SER A 54 -4.04 -14.21 -5.15
C SER A 54 -5.19 -13.44 -5.79
N SER A 55 -5.45 -12.20 -5.33
CA SER A 55 -6.53 -11.36 -5.87
C SER A 55 -6.22 -10.92 -7.30
N ALA A 56 -7.19 -11.10 -8.21
CA ALA A 56 -7.10 -10.58 -9.59
C ALA A 56 -7.08 -9.04 -9.66
N LYS A 57 -7.41 -8.35 -8.56
CA LYS A 57 -7.38 -6.89 -8.45
C LYS A 57 -5.98 -6.34 -8.15
N LEU A 58 -5.02 -7.22 -7.78
CA LEU A 58 -3.69 -6.80 -7.34
C LEU A 58 -2.77 -6.49 -8.52
N THR A 59 -2.10 -5.35 -8.45
CA THR A 59 -0.83 -5.09 -9.13
C THR A 59 0.27 -4.96 -8.08
N LEU A 60 1.25 -5.85 -8.09
CA LEU A 60 2.34 -5.88 -7.11
C LEU A 60 3.60 -5.21 -7.69
N HIS A 61 4.14 -4.24 -6.96
CA HIS A 61 5.42 -3.62 -7.23
C HIS A 61 6.39 -3.96 -6.10
N VAL A 62 7.57 -4.44 -6.47
CA VAL A 62 8.68 -4.61 -5.52
C VAL A 62 9.61 -3.41 -5.68
N GLY A 63 9.72 -2.58 -4.64
CA GLY A 63 10.53 -1.38 -4.66
C GLY A 63 10.17 -0.37 -3.57
N ASP A 64 10.94 0.71 -3.52
CA ASP A 64 10.76 1.78 -2.53
C ASP A 64 9.44 2.54 -2.77
N GLY A 65 8.56 2.50 -1.78
CA GLY A 65 7.27 3.19 -1.79
C GLY A 65 7.39 4.71 -1.92
N PHE A 66 8.42 5.33 -1.33
CA PHE A 66 8.67 6.76 -1.44
C PHE A 66 9.01 7.16 -2.89
N GLU A 67 9.84 6.36 -3.58
CA GLU A 67 10.16 6.59 -5.00
C GLU A 67 8.97 6.27 -5.91
N PHE A 68 8.22 5.21 -5.61
CA PHE A 68 6.99 4.87 -6.33
C PHE A 68 5.98 6.02 -6.29
N MET A 69 5.80 6.63 -5.12
CA MET A 69 4.88 7.75 -4.92
C MET A 69 5.16 8.96 -5.82
N LYS A 70 6.43 9.23 -6.15
CA LYS A 70 6.80 10.36 -7.02
C LYS A 70 6.28 10.22 -8.46
N GLN A 71 5.97 9.01 -8.89
CA GLN A 71 5.56 8.70 -10.26
C GLN A 71 4.03 8.77 -10.46
N ASN A 72 3.27 9.00 -9.38
CA ASN A 72 1.82 8.92 -9.39
C ASN A 72 1.20 10.28 -9.03
N GLN A 73 0.20 10.71 -9.79
CA GLN A 73 -0.52 11.97 -9.60
C GLN A 73 -2.02 11.73 -9.81
N GLU A 74 -2.86 12.17 -8.87
CA GLU A 74 -4.33 12.05 -8.92
C GLU A 74 -4.85 10.65 -9.31
N ALA A 75 -4.16 9.61 -8.84
CA ALA A 75 -4.34 8.23 -9.30
C ALA A 75 -5.22 7.40 -8.35
N PHE A 76 -5.24 7.73 -7.06
CA PHE A 76 -5.81 6.86 -6.02
C PHE A 76 -6.95 7.53 -5.24
N ASP A 77 -7.98 6.76 -4.93
CA ASP A 77 -9.07 7.19 -4.05
C ASP A 77 -8.67 7.00 -2.56
N VAL A 78 -7.85 5.97 -2.29
CA VAL A 78 -7.35 5.64 -0.95
C VAL A 78 -5.87 5.28 -1.01
N ILE A 79 -5.09 5.81 -0.07
CA ILE A 79 -3.71 5.38 0.19
C ILE A 79 -3.62 4.81 1.61
N ILE A 80 -3.04 3.62 1.75
CA ILE A 80 -2.74 2.99 3.04
C ILE A 80 -1.23 2.83 3.15
N THR A 81 -0.62 3.45 4.16
CA THR A 81 0.79 3.21 4.50
C THR A 81 0.85 2.27 5.69
N ASP A 82 1.14 1.00 5.40
CA ASP A 82 1.32 -0.09 6.38
C ASP A 82 2.81 -0.36 6.56
N SER A 83 3.46 0.55 7.31
CA SER A 83 4.90 0.52 7.59
C SER A 83 5.18 0.04 9.01
N SER A 84 6.42 -0.44 9.22
CA SER A 84 6.98 -0.56 10.56
C SER A 84 7.24 0.83 11.18
N ASP A 85 7.66 0.83 12.45
CA ASP A 85 8.21 1.99 13.18
C ASP A 85 9.24 2.78 12.33
N PRO A 86 9.42 4.10 12.56
CA PRO A 86 10.21 5.02 11.73
C PRO A 86 11.72 4.81 11.89
N MET A 87 12.19 3.62 11.52
CA MET A 87 13.59 3.22 11.51
C MET A 87 13.94 2.57 10.18
N GLY A 88 15.20 2.78 9.75
CA GLY A 88 15.71 2.18 8.52
C GLY A 88 14.87 2.56 7.30
N PRO A 89 14.43 1.59 6.47
CA PRO A 89 13.68 1.88 5.25
C PRO A 89 12.38 2.68 5.44
N ALA A 90 11.74 2.57 6.60
CA ALA A 90 10.46 3.23 6.87
C ALA A 90 10.61 4.70 7.29
N GLU A 91 11.81 5.17 7.66
CA GLU A 91 12.01 6.53 8.19
C GLU A 91 11.52 7.64 7.24
N SER A 92 11.62 7.43 5.93
CA SER A 92 11.15 8.40 4.93
C SER A 92 9.62 8.54 4.90
N LEU A 93 8.88 7.51 5.31
CA LEU A 93 7.41 7.43 5.26
C LEU A 93 6.72 8.25 6.36
N PHE A 94 7.49 8.78 7.32
CA PHE A 94 6.98 9.62 8.41
C PHE A 94 7.31 11.11 8.23
N LYS A 95 7.99 11.46 7.14
CA LYS A 95 8.42 12.85 6.86
C LYS A 95 7.31 13.62 6.14
N GLU A 96 7.24 14.93 6.38
CA GLU A 96 6.29 15.84 5.70
C GLU A 96 6.37 15.73 4.16
N SER A 97 7.57 15.51 3.62
CA SER A 97 7.79 15.30 2.19
C SER A 97 7.00 14.10 1.64
N TYR A 98 6.87 13.01 2.41
CA TYR A 98 6.08 11.85 2.01
C TYR A 98 4.57 12.15 2.05
N TYR A 99 4.10 12.87 3.07
CA TYR A 99 2.71 13.31 3.15
C TYR A 99 2.34 14.25 1.99
N GLN A 100 3.26 15.09 1.55
CA GLN A 100 3.06 15.93 0.37
C GLN A 100 2.96 15.10 -0.93
N LEU A 101 3.74 14.01 -1.04
CA LEU A 101 3.60 13.06 -2.17
C LEU A 101 2.25 12.33 -2.11
N MET A 102 1.81 11.88 -0.94
CA MET A 102 0.48 11.27 -0.77
C MET A 102 -0.64 12.22 -1.20
N LYS A 103 -0.57 13.48 -0.79
CA LYS A 103 -1.52 14.51 -1.21
C LYS A 103 -1.57 14.69 -2.74
N THR A 104 -0.43 14.60 -3.43
CA THR A 104 -0.37 14.72 -4.89
C THR A 104 -0.88 13.47 -5.61
N ALA A 105 -0.66 12.29 -5.05
CA ALA A 105 -1.10 11.03 -5.65
C ALA A 105 -2.59 10.73 -5.42
N LEU A 106 -3.19 11.29 -4.35
CA LEU A 106 -4.62 11.21 -4.10
C LEU A 106 -5.42 12.03 -5.11
N ARG A 107 -6.57 11.50 -5.51
CA ARG A 107 -7.62 12.24 -6.21
C ARG A 107 -8.23 13.30 -5.31
N GLU A 108 -8.99 14.22 -5.91
CA GLU A 108 -9.89 15.12 -5.17
C GLU A 108 -10.80 14.30 -4.25
N ASP A 109 -10.93 14.71 -2.99
CA ASP A 109 -11.61 14.00 -1.90
C ASP A 109 -11.02 12.63 -1.48
N GLY A 110 -9.84 12.30 -1.98
CA GLY A 110 -9.11 11.08 -1.59
C GLY A 110 -8.70 11.10 -0.12
N ILE A 111 -8.62 9.92 0.48
CA ILE A 111 -8.24 9.76 1.89
C ILE A 111 -6.96 8.93 2.05
N LEU A 112 -6.22 9.21 3.12
CA LEU A 112 -5.07 8.40 3.52
C LEU A 112 -5.26 7.84 4.93
N CYS A 113 -4.66 6.67 5.17
CA CYS A 113 -4.49 6.08 6.48
C CYS A 113 -3.04 5.61 6.61
N CYS A 114 -2.37 5.94 7.71
CA CYS A 114 -1.00 5.51 7.97
C CYS A 114 -0.94 4.89 9.37
N GLN A 115 -0.02 3.95 9.57
CA GLN A 115 0.48 3.67 10.91
C GLN A 115 0.97 5.01 11.51
N GLY A 116 0.56 5.30 12.75
CA GLY A 116 0.82 6.56 13.42
C GLY A 116 1.53 6.32 14.74
N GLU A 117 2.81 6.67 14.77
CA GLU A 117 3.66 6.70 15.97
C GLU A 117 3.92 8.15 16.41
#